data_AF-A0A842RRW6-F1
#
_entry.id   AF-A0A842RRW6-F1
#
_cell.length_a   1.000
_cell.length_b   1.000
_cell.length_c   1.000
_cell.angle_alpha   90.00
_cell.angle_beta   90.00
_cell.angle_gamma   90.00
#
_symmetry.space_group_name_H-M   'P 1'
#
loop_
_entity.id
_entity.type
_entity.pdbx_description
1 polymer ?
#
loop_
_entity_poly.entity_id
_entity_poly.type
_entity_poly.pdbx_seq_one_letter_code
_entity_poly.pdbx_strand_id
1 'polypeptide(L)'
;MILLNFSIFYWDFFAGSLTQPFGVLEPYFGLAMFYVYMISLFTSFISVYLVLKTEAFGIGLLLWVPYAVIGFFVEAYFELILNNSLINIWCVFGYSIFGILTGLSTDLSFRILDKKTNLRKSLVASLTGVFQSLVYFGLIIVALGFFYKNGWSAGSFTDPGTFLGNAYFGLPWMVIHALIGGFVAYSISHAHREN
;
A
#
# COMPACT_ATOMS: atom_id res chain seq x y z
N MET A 1 -20.00 -21.18 12.92
CA MET A 1 -18.65 -21.52 13.41
C MET A 1 -17.67 -22.07 12.35
N ILE A 2 -18.07 -22.23 11.07
CA ILE A 2 -17.16 -22.74 10.02
C ILE A 2 -16.38 -21.61 9.30
N LEU A 3 -16.90 -20.37 9.30
CA LEU A 3 -16.28 -19.21 8.65
C LEU A 3 -15.15 -18.54 9.46
N LEU A 4 -15.01 -18.86 10.75
CA LEU A 4 -13.97 -18.27 11.63
C LEU A 4 -12.65 -19.03 11.62
N ASN A 5 -12.64 -20.29 11.13
CA ASN A 5 -11.42 -21.10 11.04
C ASN A 5 -10.63 -20.86 9.75
N PHE A 6 -11.26 -20.39 8.66
CA PHE A 6 -10.55 -20.20 7.38
C PHE A 6 -9.65 -18.95 7.37
N SER A 7 -10.02 -17.93 8.14
CA SER A 7 -9.20 -16.72 8.35
C SER A 7 -7.98 -16.99 9.23
N ILE A 8 -8.06 -17.93 10.18
CA ILE A 8 -6.96 -18.24 11.10
C ILE A 8 -5.83 -18.98 10.37
N PHE A 9 -6.12 -19.94 9.48
CA PHE A 9 -5.09 -20.62 8.69
C PHE A 9 -4.36 -19.70 7.68
N TYR A 10 -5.03 -18.66 7.18
CA TYR A 10 -4.42 -17.74 6.21
C TYR A 10 -3.33 -16.88 6.83
N TRP A 11 -3.57 -16.39 8.05
CA TRP A 11 -2.55 -15.69 8.82
C TRP A 11 -1.55 -16.68 9.40
N ASP A 12 -1.97 -17.85 9.91
CA ASP A 12 -1.07 -18.88 10.47
C ASP A 12 -0.11 -19.51 9.45
N PHE A 13 -0.49 -19.68 8.19
CA PHE A 13 0.40 -20.18 7.13
C PHE A 13 1.60 -19.24 6.90
N PHE A 14 1.42 -17.94 7.09
CA PHE A 14 2.49 -16.93 7.06
C PHE A 14 3.04 -16.58 8.46
N ALA A 15 2.35 -16.95 9.54
CA ALA A 15 2.71 -16.66 10.94
C ALA A 15 3.62 -17.68 11.61
N GLY A 16 4.06 -18.73 10.89
CA GLY A 16 4.82 -19.85 11.46
C GLY A 16 6.05 -19.49 12.30
N SER A 17 6.55 -18.24 12.24
CA SER A 17 7.62 -17.71 13.10
C SER A 17 7.30 -16.39 13.84
N LEU A 18 6.11 -15.78 13.69
CA LEU A 18 5.86 -14.36 14.05
C LEU A 18 4.87 -14.12 15.21
N THR A 19 4.49 -15.13 15.98
CA THR A 19 3.91 -14.92 17.32
C THR A 19 4.99 -14.62 18.38
N GLN A 20 5.89 -13.68 18.07
CA GLN A 20 6.84 -13.15 19.06
C GLN A 20 6.30 -11.87 19.73
N PRO A 21 6.62 -11.65 21.02
CA PRO A 21 6.15 -10.49 21.77
C PRO A 21 6.63 -9.17 21.15
N PHE A 22 5.85 -8.10 21.34
CA PHE A 22 6.24 -6.72 20.99
C PHE A 22 7.68 -6.43 21.46
N GLY A 23 8.56 -6.03 20.54
CA GLY A 23 9.93 -5.59 20.87
C GLY A 23 11.07 -6.38 20.22
N VAL A 24 10.80 -7.42 19.43
CA VAL A 24 11.81 -8.16 18.65
C VAL A 24 11.54 -7.98 17.16
N LEU A 25 12.41 -7.27 16.46
CA LEU A 25 12.41 -7.14 14.99
C LEU A 25 13.57 -7.97 14.43
N GLU A 26 13.30 -9.24 14.13
CA GLU A 26 14.15 -10.06 13.27
C GLU A 26 14.00 -9.65 11.79
N PRO A 27 14.93 -10.02 10.88
CA PRO A 27 14.91 -9.55 9.50
C PRO A 27 13.54 -9.77 8.84
N TYR A 28 13.05 -8.75 8.14
CA TYR A 28 11.69 -8.69 7.62
C TYR A 28 11.38 -9.80 6.59
N PHE A 29 10.90 -10.94 7.06
CA PHE A 29 10.43 -12.06 6.25
C PHE A 29 8.97 -12.41 6.61
N GLY A 30 8.21 -12.95 5.65
CA GLY A 30 6.87 -13.51 5.90
C GLY A 30 5.74 -12.47 6.05
N LEU A 31 4.98 -12.53 7.15
CA LEU A 31 3.74 -11.76 7.37
C LEU A 31 3.85 -10.25 7.17
N ALA A 32 4.98 -9.64 7.55
CA ALA A 32 5.18 -8.20 7.42
C ALA A 32 5.16 -7.75 5.95
N MET A 33 5.72 -8.57 5.05
CA MET A 33 5.69 -8.31 3.61
C MET A 33 4.31 -8.56 3.03
N PHE A 34 3.59 -9.54 3.57
CA PHE A 34 2.22 -9.84 3.15
C PHE A 34 1.22 -8.73 3.53
N TYR A 35 1.44 -8.06 4.68
CA TYR A 35 0.62 -6.93 5.14
C TYR A 35 0.56 -5.78 4.11
N VAL A 36 1.65 -5.52 3.40
CA VAL A 36 1.73 -4.49 2.35
C VAL A 36 0.71 -4.73 1.23
N TYR A 37 0.40 -5.99 0.92
CA TYR A 37 -0.62 -6.35 -0.07
C TYR A 37 -2.03 -6.19 0.49
N MET A 38 -2.24 -6.49 1.78
CA MET A 38 -3.56 -6.48 2.42
C MET A 38 -4.04 -5.07 2.81
N ILE A 39 -3.12 -4.14 3.10
CA ILE A 39 -3.49 -2.77 3.48
C ILE A 39 -4.14 -1.99 2.32
N SER A 40 -4.01 -2.48 1.08
CA SER A 40 -4.55 -1.89 -0.15
C SER A 40 -6.06 -1.63 -0.10
N LEU A 41 -6.84 -2.46 0.62
CA LEU A 41 -8.26 -2.22 0.82
C LEU A 41 -8.50 -0.88 1.54
N PHE A 42 -7.79 -0.68 2.66
CA PHE A 42 -7.97 0.50 3.50
C PHE A 42 -7.41 1.75 2.86
N THR A 43 -6.21 1.67 2.28
CA THR A 43 -5.58 2.83 1.63
C THR A 43 -6.38 3.28 0.41
N SER A 44 -6.86 2.35 -0.42
CA SER A 44 -7.73 2.65 -1.55
C SER A 44 -9.07 3.21 -1.09
N PHE A 45 -9.69 2.61 -0.08
CA PHE A 45 -10.96 3.10 0.48
C PHE A 45 -10.84 4.56 0.94
N ILE A 46 -9.90 4.87 1.84
CA ILE A 46 -9.79 6.21 2.44
C ILE A 46 -9.43 7.24 1.36
N SER A 47 -8.45 6.93 0.51
CA SER A 47 -7.97 7.89 -0.51
C SER A 47 -9.06 8.19 -1.53
N VAL A 48 -9.71 7.15 -2.08
CA VAL A 48 -10.79 7.32 -3.07
C VAL A 48 -12.02 7.96 -2.44
N TYR A 49 -12.38 7.59 -1.21
CA TYR A 49 -13.52 8.19 -0.49
C TYR A 49 -13.34 9.69 -0.33
N LEU A 50 -12.17 10.15 0.11
CA LEU A 50 -11.90 11.58 0.29
C LEU A 50 -11.94 12.33 -1.04
N VAL A 51 -11.38 11.76 -2.11
CA VAL A 51 -11.46 12.35 -3.45
C VAL A 51 -12.92 12.45 -3.92
N LEU A 52 -13.73 11.40 -3.74
CA LEU A 52 -15.16 11.40 -4.09
C LEU A 52 -15.98 12.39 -3.25
N LYS A 53 -15.64 12.53 -1.96
CA LYS A 53 -16.38 13.40 -1.04
C LYS A 53 -16.11 14.88 -1.28
N THR A 54 -14.87 15.22 -1.63
CA THR A 54 -14.43 16.61 -1.82
C THR A 54 -14.49 17.06 -3.26
N GLU A 55 -14.38 16.12 -4.22
CA GLU A 55 -14.27 16.38 -5.67
C GLU A 55 -13.12 17.34 -6.05
N ALA A 56 -12.17 17.56 -5.14
CA ALA A 56 -11.05 18.47 -5.30
C ALA A 56 -9.77 17.71 -5.67
N PHE A 57 -8.97 18.29 -6.58
CA PHE A 57 -7.68 17.74 -6.95
C PHE A 57 -6.63 18.04 -5.88
N GLY A 58 -5.84 17.04 -5.48
CA GLY A 58 -4.75 17.15 -4.52
C GLY A 58 -5.10 16.62 -3.13
N ILE A 59 -6.31 16.09 -2.94
CA ILE A 59 -6.74 15.51 -1.67
C ILE A 59 -6.08 14.17 -1.42
N GLY A 60 -5.89 13.37 -2.47
CA GLY A 60 -5.07 12.16 -2.39
C GLY A 60 -3.64 12.49 -1.95
N LEU A 61 -3.02 13.51 -2.56
CA LEU A 61 -1.70 14.01 -2.16
C LEU A 61 -1.68 14.45 -0.70
N LEU A 62 -2.61 15.31 -0.28
CA LEU A 62 -2.66 15.87 1.08
C LEU A 62 -2.81 14.80 2.15
N LEU A 63 -3.62 13.76 1.89
CA LEU A 63 -3.79 12.62 2.80
C LEU A 63 -2.44 11.94 3.14
N TRP A 64 -1.53 11.88 2.17
CA TRP A 64 -0.25 11.20 2.31
C TRP A 64 0.86 12.10 2.87
N VAL A 65 0.65 13.41 3.00
CA VAL A 65 1.65 14.33 3.59
C VAL A 65 1.99 13.97 5.04
N PRO A 66 1.02 13.76 5.96
CA PRO A 66 1.33 13.33 7.32
C PRO A 66 2.11 12.01 7.36
N TYR A 67 1.74 11.05 6.50
CA TYR A 67 2.45 9.79 6.37
C TYR A 67 3.91 10.01 5.91
N ALA A 68 4.14 10.88 4.94
CA ALA A 68 5.48 11.20 4.46
C ALA A 68 6.37 11.86 5.53
N VAL A 69 5.78 12.75 6.36
CA VAL A 69 6.47 13.44 7.46
C VAL A 69 6.82 12.46 8.58
N ILE A 70 5.85 11.67 9.05
CA ILE A 70 6.10 10.67 10.10
C ILE A 70 7.06 9.60 9.60
N GLY A 71 6.83 9.11 8.37
CA GLY A 71 7.67 8.13 7.71
C GLY A 71 9.13 8.57 7.61
N PHE A 72 9.42 9.86 7.40
CA PHE A 72 10.80 10.37 7.40
C PHE A 72 11.55 10.01 8.68
N PHE A 73 10.96 10.29 9.85
CA PHE A 73 11.60 10.03 11.13
C PHE A 73 11.71 8.54 11.44
N VAL A 74 10.67 7.77 11.09
CA VAL A 74 10.63 6.32 11.29
C VAL A 74 11.71 5.64 10.43
N GLU A 75 11.75 5.93 9.13
CA GLU A 75 12.72 5.35 8.19
C GLU A 75 14.15 5.79 8.51
N ALA A 76 14.38 7.05 8.90
CA ALA A 76 15.69 7.51 9.34
C ALA A 76 16.17 6.76 10.59
N TYR A 77 15.29 6.56 11.58
CA TYR A 77 15.68 5.87 12.81
C TYR A 77 15.89 4.38 12.59
N PHE A 78 14.92 3.68 12.01
CA PHE A 78 14.97 2.22 11.86
C PHE A 78 15.91 1.80 10.74
N GLU A 79 15.74 2.33 9.53
CA GLU A 79 16.40 1.77 8.35
C GLU A 79 17.77 2.42 8.06
N LEU A 80 18.02 3.64 8.54
CA LEU A 80 19.34 4.28 8.41
C LEU A 80 20.21 4.13 9.66
N ILE A 81 19.68 4.40 10.85
CA ILE A 81 20.48 4.42 12.10
C ILE A 81 20.57 3.03 12.74
N LEU A 82 19.43 2.39 13.01
CA LEU A 82 19.38 1.14 13.78
C LEU A 82 19.86 -0.07 12.95
N ASN A 83 19.27 -0.29 11.78
CA ASN A 83 19.53 -1.46 10.93
C ASN A 83 20.61 -1.19 9.86
N ASN A 84 20.91 0.07 9.57
CA ASN A 84 21.88 0.48 8.55
C ASN A 84 21.61 -0.14 7.15
N SER A 85 20.34 -0.41 6.84
CA SER A 85 19.85 -1.03 5.61
C SER A 85 19.91 -0.11 4.40
N LEU A 86 19.64 1.19 4.61
CA LEU A 86 19.64 2.21 3.55
C LEU A 86 21.05 2.60 3.13
N ILE A 87 21.20 3.02 1.87
CA ILE A 87 22.48 3.47 1.32
C ILE A 87 22.93 4.77 2.00
N ASN A 88 22.03 5.76 2.13
CA ASN A 88 22.28 7.04 2.81
C ASN A 88 20.96 7.78 3.14
N ILE A 89 21.06 8.98 3.73
CA ILE A 89 19.91 9.80 4.13
C ILE A 89 19.00 10.25 2.98
N TRP A 90 19.51 10.37 1.74
CA TRP A 90 18.68 10.73 0.59
C TRP A 90 17.65 9.67 0.26
N CYS A 91 17.91 8.41 0.61
CA CYS A 91 16.94 7.32 0.50
C CYS A 91 15.70 7.55 1.40
N VAL A 92 15.89 8.16 2.58
CA VAL A 92 14.79 8.52 3.48
C VAL A 92 13.91 9.59 2.85
N PHE A 93 14.52 10.63 2.26
CA PHE A 93 13.77 11.64 1.50
C PHE A 93 13.02 11.03 0.31
N GLY A 94 13.64 10.09 -0.40
CA GLY A 94 13.02 9.32 -1.47
C GLY A 94 11.76 8.58 -0.99
N TYR A 95 11.83 7.91 0.17
CA TYR A 95 10.70 7.23 0.78
C TYR A 95 9.54 8.18 1.12
N SER A 96 9.84 9.34 1.70
CA SER A 96 8.82 10.37 1.96
C SER A 96 8.15 10.85 0.67
N ILE A 97 8.92 11.02 -0.41
CA ILE A 97 8.38 11.39 -1.73
C ILE A 97 7.48 10.29 -2.29
N PHE A 98 7.82 9.01 -2.08
CA PHE A 98 7.00 7.89 -2.58
C PHE A 98 5.59 7.90 -1.98
N GLY A 99 5.43 8.23 -0.69
CA GLY A 99 4.10 8.43 -0.10
C GLY A 99 3.30 9.52 -0.83
N ILE A 100 3.91 10.66 -1.11
CA ILE A 100 3.29 11.77 -1.84
C ILE A 100 2.89 11.35 -3.26
N LEU A 101 3.76 10.61 -3.96
CA LEU A 101 3.49 10.10 -5.30
C LEU A 101 2.34 9.08 -5.31
N THR A 102 2.24 8.23 -4.29
CA THR A 102 1.08 7.33 -4.11
C THR A 102 -0.20 8.14 -3.95
N GLY A 103 -0.22 9.17 -3.10
CA GLY A 103 -1.37 10.07 -2.97
C GLY A 103 -1.75 10.74 -4.29
N LEU A 104 -0.77 11.36 -4.96
CA LEU A 104 -0.94 12.03 -6.25
C LEU A 104 -1.49 11.08 -7.34
N SER A 105 -1.06 9.82 -7.33
CA SER A 105 -1.56 8.83 -8.28
C SER A 105 -3.07 8.58 -8.14
N THR A 106 -3.63 8.74 -6.94
CA THR A 106 -5.06 8.66 -6.69
C THR A 106 -5.78 9.82 -7.39
N ASP A 107 -5.32 11.06 -7.17
CA ASP A 107 -5.91 12.26 -7.76
C ASP A 107 -5.85 12.22 -9.30
N LEU A 108 -4.69 11.84 -9.85
CA LEU A 108 -4.48 11.73 -11.29
C LEU A 108 -5.35 10.63 -11.90
N SER A 109 -5.33 9.43 -11.31
CA SER A 109 -6.11 8.29 -11.80
C SER A 109 -7.59 8.60 -11.79
N PHE A 110 -8.11 9.17 -10.70
CA PHE A 110 -9.51 9.57 -10.60
C PHE A 110 -9.86 10.59 -11.69
N ARG A 111 -9.10 11.67 -11.81
CA ARG A 111 -9.37 12.74 -12.77
C ARG A 111 -9.28 12.26 -14.22
N ILE A 112 -8.31 11.40 -14.54
CA ILE A 112 -8.14 10.84 -15.89
C ILE A 112 -9.29 9.89 -16.19
N LEU A 113 -9.56 8.91 -15.32
CA LEU A 113 -10.65 7.96 -15.52
C LEU A 113 -11.99 8.69 -15.64
N ASP A 114 -12.26 9.65 -14.78
CA ASP A 114 -13.53 10.35 -14.75
C ASP A 114 -13.76 11.27 -15.95
N LYS A 115 -12.71 11.98 -16.40
CA LYS A 115 -12.85 13.00 -17.47
C LYS A 115 -12.51 12.48 -18.86
N LYS A 116 -11.75 11.41 -18.98
CA LYS A 116 -11.25 10.88 -20.26
C LYS A 116 -11.88 9.55 -20.65
N THR A 117 -12.68 8.93 -19.77
CA THR A 117 -13.37 7.68 -20.08
C THR A 117 -14.87 7.83 -19.90
N ASN A 118 -15.66 6.99 -20.57
CA ASN A 118 -17.11 6.90 -20.40
C ASN A 118 -17.50 5.81 -19.38
N LEU A 119 -16.64 5.54 -18.40
CA LEU A 119 -16.87 4.52 -17.40
C LEU A 119 -17.92 4.97 -16.36
N ARG A 120 -18.62 3.99 -15.79
CA ARG A 120 -19.51 4.25 -14.64
C ARG A 120 -18.67 4.74 -13.45
N LYS A 121 -19.21 5.68 -12.65
CA LYS A 121 -18.51 6.26 -11.49
C LYS A 121 -18.04 5.21 -10.48
N SER A 122 -18.79 4.11 -10.30
CA SER A 122 -18.37 2.99 -9.47
C SER A 122 -17.10 2.30 -9.98
N LEU A 123 -17.00 2.10 -11.31
CA LEU A 123 -15.81 1.53 -11.94
C LEU A 123 -14.64 2.51 -11.92
N VAL A 124 -14.90 3.81 -12.11
CA VAL A 124 -13.89 4.86 -11.96
C VAL A 124 -13.26 4.77 -10.56
N ALA A 125 -14.07 4.75 -9.50
CA ALA A 125 -13.60 4.67 -8.12
C ALA A 125 -12.80 3.38 -7.84
N SER A 126 -13.32 2.22 -8.26
CA SER A 126 -12.63 0.94 -8.16
C SER A 126 -11.27 0.94 -8.85
N LEU A 127 -11.21 1.40 -10.10
CA LEU A 127 -9.97 1.44 -10.88
C LEU A 127 -8.98 2.47 -10.32
N THR A 128 -9.45 3.60 -9.78
CA THR A 128 -8.58 4.56 -9.07
C THR A 128 -7.83 3.87 -7.92
N GLY A 129 -8.53 3.09 -7.08
CA GLY A 129 -7.90 2.33 -6.00
C GLY A 129 -6.86 1.33 -6.50
N VAL A 130 -7.18 0.61 -7.59
CA VAL A 130 -6.24 -0.32 -8.24
C VAL A 130 -4.99 0.41 -8.73
N PHE A 131 -5.13 1.52 -9.46
CA PHE A 131 -3.97 2.28 -9.95
C PHE A 131 -3.11 2.82 -8.80
N GLN A 132 -3.73 3.35 -7.75
CA GLN A 132 -3.00 3.80 -6.55
C GLN A 132 -2.16 2.66 -5.95
N SER A 133 -2.77 1.48 -5.78
CA SER A 133 -2.10 0.32 -5.19
C SER A 133 -0.99 -0.22 -6.08
N LEU A 134 -1.16 -0.22 -7.41
CA LEU A 134 -0.11 -0.60 -8.35
C LEU A 134 1.05 0.39 -8.37
N VAL A 135 0.78 1.69 -8.27
CA VAL A 135 1.82 2.71 -8.12
C VAL A 135 2.57 2.51 -6.82
N TYR A 136 1.87 2.29 -5.70
CA TYR A 136 2.49 2.00 -4.41
C TYR A 136 3.41 0.78 -4.48
N PHE A 137 2.93 -0.33 -5.06
CA PHE A 137 3.72 -1.53 -5.28
C PHE A 137 4.97 -1.27 -6.13
N GLY A 138 4.81 -0.55 -7.25
CA GLY A 138 5.94 -0.19 -8.12
C GLY A 138 6.98 0.68 -7.43
N LEU A 139 6.54 1.64 -6.61
CA LEU A 139 7.44 2.50 -5.83
C LEU A 139 8.23 1.68 -4.79
N ILE A 140 7.62 0.66 -4.16
CA ILE A 140 8.35 -0.25 -3.27
C ILE A 140 9.42 -1.03 -4.03
N ILE A 141 9.15 -1.51 -5.25
CA ILE A 141 10.16 -2.16 -6.10
C ILE A 141 11.32 -1.20 -6.38
N VAL A 142 11.02 0.06 -6.69
CA VAL A 142 12.06 1.08 -6.90
C VAL A 142 12.85 1.31 -5.61
N ALA A 143 12.21 1.38 -4.44
CA ALA A 143 12.93 1.53 -3.18
C ALA A 143 13.87 0.34 -2.92
N LEU A 144 13.38 -0.89 -3.06
CA LEU A 144 14.21 -2.09 -2.90
C LEU A 144 15.37 -2.10 -3.90
N GLY A 145 15.14 -1.70 -5.15
CA GLY A 145 16.19 -1.70 -6.17
C GLY A 145 17.27 -0.64 -5.99
N PHE A 146 16.93 0.52 -5.41
CA PHE A 146 17.81 1.70 -5.45
C PHE A 146 18.13 2.32 -4.09
N PHE A 147 17.38 2.03 -3.02
CA PHE A 147 17.55 2.70 -1.72
C PHE A 147 18.26 1.82 -0.68
N TYR A 148 18.24 0.49 -0.84
CA TYR A 148 18.84 -0.46 0.11
C TYR A 148 20.16 -1.01 -0.40
N LYS A 149 21.13 -1.19 0.51
CA LYS A 149 22.44 -1.77 0.19
C LYS A 149 22.36 -3.20 -0.36
N ASN A 150 21.43 -3.99 0.19
CA ASN A 150 21.20 -5.39 -0.19
C ASN A 150 19.75 -5.62 -0.69
N GLY A 151 19.13 -4.61 -1.29
CA GLY A 151 17.68 -4.63 -1.53
C GLY A 151 17.18 -5.73 -2.47
N TRP A 152 17.95 -6.14 -3.47
CA TRP A 152 17.60 -7.30 -4.31
C TRP A 152 17.73 -8.65 -3.60
N SER A 153 18.54 -8.72 -2.54
CA SER A 153 18.60 -9.90 -1.67
C SER A 153 17.39 -9.94 -0.74
N ALA A 154 16.99 -8.79 -0.18
CA ALA A 154 15.84 -8.67 0.71
C ALA A 154 14.49 -8.72 -0.02
N GLY A 155 14.46 -8.39 -1.31
CA GLY A 155 13.30 -8.44 -2.18
C GLY A 155 13.39 -9.55 -3.23
N SER A 156 14.06 -10.66 -2.97
CA SER A 156 14.34 -11.68 -4.00
C SER A 156 13.08 -12.33 -4.59
N PHE A 157 13.08 -12.70 -5.88
CA PHE A 157 12.01 -13.54 -6.44
C PHE A 157 12.11 -15.02 -6.03
N THR A 158 13.29 -15.45 -5.60
CA THR A 158 13.59 -16.86 -5.32
C THR A 158 13.31 -17.26 -3.89
N ASP A 159 13.17 -16.28 -2.99
CA ASP A 159 12.86 -16.52 -1.57
C ASP A 159 11.39 -16.16 -1.30
N PRO A 160 10.52 -17.15 -1.05
CA PRO A 160 9.10 -16.93 -0.82
C PRO A 160 8.80 -16.11 0.44
N GLY A 161 9.77 -15.92 1.34
CA GLY A 161 9.61 -15.06 2.52
C GLY A 161 9.71 -13.56 2.21
N THR A 162 10.15 -13.17 1.02
CA THR A 162 10.46 -11.76 0.68
C THR A 162 9.32 -11.06 -0.06
N PHE A 163 9.47 -9.75 -0.28
CA PHE A 163 8.47 -8.93 -0.97
C PHE A 163 8.12 -9.47 -2.38
N LEU A 164 9.11 -9.72 -3.24
CA LEU A 164 8.87 -10.20 -4.60
C LEU A 164 8.59 -11.70 -4.66
N GLY A 165 9.14 -12.50 -3.75
CA GLY A 165 8.79 -13.92 -3.60
C GLY A 165 7.32 -14.14 -3.28
N ASN A 166 6.68 -13.22 -2.54
CA ASN A 166 5.24 -13.24 -2.28
C ASN A 166 4.39 -12.61 -3.39
N ALA A 167 4.98 -11.94 -4.38
CA ALA A 167 4.22 -11.14 -5.35
C ALA A 167 3.26 -11.99 -6.18
N TYR A 168 3.60 -13.24 -6.51
CA TYR A 168 2.71 -14.12 -7.30
C TYR A 168 1.35 -14.32 -6.62
N PHE A 169 1.33 -14.33 -5.28
CA PHE A 169 0.13 -14.52 -4.49
C PHE A 169 -0.43 -13.18 -3.98
N GLY A 170 0.42 -12.34 -3.39
CA GLY A 170 0.04 -11.07 -2.81
C GLY A 170 -0.47 -10.05 -3.82
N LEU A 171 0.15 -9.96 -5.01
CA LEU A 171 -0.21 -8.93 -5.98
C LEU A 171 -1.65 -9.08 -6.52
N PRO A 172 -2.12 -10.27 -6.93
CA PRO A 172 -3.53 -10.48 -7.28
C PRO A 172 -4.48 -10.09 -6.14
N TRP A 173 -4.15 -10.46 -4.90
CA TRP A 173 -4.97 -10.10 -3.74
C TRP A 173 -4.99 -8.59 -3.49
N MET A 174 -3.85 -7.91 -3.63
CA MET A 174 -3.78 -6.45 -3.51
C MET A 174 -4.68 -5.76 -4.54
N VAL A 175 -4.68 -6.22 -5.79
CA VAL A 175 -5.56 -5.68 -6.85
C VAL A 175 -7.03 -5.88 -6.50
N ILE A 176 -7.41 -7.08 -6.03
CA ILE A 176 -8.79 -7.38 -5.63
C ILE A 176 -9.22 -6.49 -4.45
N HIS A 177 -8.39 -6.38 -3.42
CA HIS A 177 -8.66 -5.56 -2.24
C HIS A 177 -8.77 -4.07 -2.58
N ALA A 178 -7.90 -3.56 -3.45
CA ALA A 178 -7.94 -2.20 -3.93
C ALA A 178 -9.22 -1.90 -4.73
N LEU A 179 -9.62 -2.83 -5.61
CA LEU A 179 -10.85 -2.73 -6.39
C LEU A 179 -12.09 -2.65 -5.48
N ILE A 180 -12.14 -3.53 -4.48
CA ILE A 180 -13.19 -3.54 -3.45
C ILE A 180 -13.16 -2.25 -2.64
N GLY A 181 -12.00 -1.79 -2.20
CA GLY A 181 -11.84 -0.55 -1.43
C GLY A 181 -12.40 0.67 -2.16
N GLY A 182 -12.09 0.81 -3.45
CA GLY A 182 -12.65 1.87 -4.29
C GLY A 182 -14.17 1.73 -4.51
N PHE A 183 -14.68 0.51 -4.66
CA PHE A 183 -16.12 0.26 -4.78
C PHE A 183 -16.89 0.63 -3.50
N VAL A 184 -16.34 0.27 -2.34
CA VAL A 184 -16.91 0.59 -1.02
C VAL A 184 -16.92 2.10 -0.80
N ALA A 185 -15.82 2.79 -1.16
CA ALA A 185 -15.73 4.24 -1.11
C ALA A 185 -16.86 4.91 -1.93
N TYR A 186 -17.09 4.43 -3.15
CA TYR A 186 -18.20 4.89 -3.99
C TYR A 186 -19.56 4.66 -3.34
N SER A 187 -19.81 3.43 -2.88
CA SER A 187 -21.10 3.02 -2.32
C SER A 187 -21.48 3.86 -1.10
N ILE A 188 -20.53 4.09 -0.19
CA ILE A 188 -20.74 4.92 1.01
C ILE A 188 -20.93 6.39 0.62
N SER A 189 -20.11 6.91 -0.30
CA SER A 189 -20.21 8.31 -0.73
C SER A 189 -21.54 8.62 -1.42
N HIS A 190 -22.15 7.66 -2.12
CA HIS A 190 -23.45 7.84 -2.78
C HIS A 190 -24.63 7.63 -1.84
N ALA A 191 -24.56 6.66 -0.91
CA ALA A 191 -25.63 6.45 0.08
C ALA A 191 -25.89 7.69 0.96
N HIS A 192 -24.90 8.56 1.15
CA HIS A 192 -25.05 9.82 1.88
C HIS A 192 -25.58 11.00 1.04
N ARG A 193 -25.71 10.86 -0.28
CA ARG A 193 -26.29 11.92 -1.15
C ARG A 193 -27.79 11.75 -1.38
N GLU A 194 -28.35 10.58 -1.03
CA GLU A 194 -29.77 10.26 -1.21
C GLU A 194 -30.62 10.50 0.06
N ASN A 195 -30.00 10.92 1.17
CA ASN A 195 -30.65 11.38 2.40
C ASN A 195 -30.46 12.89 2.58
#